data_AF-A0A8H4V1C5-F1
#
_entry.id   AF-A0A8H4V1C5-F1
#
_cell.length_a   1.000
_cell.length_b   1.000
_cell.length_c   1.000
_cell.angle_alpha   90.00
_cell.angle_beta   90.00
_cell.angle_gamma   90.00
#
_symmetry.space_group_name_H-M   'P 1'
#
loop_
_entity.id
_entity.type
_entity.pdbx_description
1 polymer ?
#
loop_
_entity_poly.entity_id
_entity_poly.type
_entity_poly.pdbx_seq_one_letter_code
_entity_poly.pdbx_strand_id
1 'polypeptide(L)'
;ALELAYRTRDRDPDCSVFWIPCTSHAIIEQTLLRMTQTLGLPDKNPVEIKEQVQRYLSSEYSGKWLLVLDNADDADMWLEGNSIAPALEDFLPESEHGRVLFTSRNRKLAMKLASFNVIPIPDVDEQTAAEILERILCNKDLLRDSAVSKTLLQRLAFLPLAITQASAYILENGINLSAYLVLLQEQEQDAVELLSEDFRDPGRYKDLQNPVMTTWLISFQQIQRQNPLAADYLSFMACISPRNIPRILLPLAASRKETTDALGLLNAYSFTSDHDTSLHMHRLVHTATRNWLRKNTLFTYWIRKVSDHVQDLFPDDHHTNRRLWREYLPHALALI
;
A
#
# COMPACT_ATOMS: atom_id res chain seq x y z
N ALA A 1 12.67 -6.33 -5.27
CA ALA A 1 12.63 -7.06 -6.55
C ALA A 1 13.66 -6.53 -7.55
N LEU A 2 13.64 -5.24 -7.90
CA LEU A 2 14.52 -4.69 -8.94
C LEU A 2 16.02 -4.95 -8.68
N GLU A 3 16.51 -4.63 -7.49
CA GLU A 3 17.91 -4.91 -7.11
C GLU A 3 18.25 -6.41 -7.18
N LEU A 4 17.32 -7.28 -6.79
CA LEU A 4 17.52 -8.73 -6.90
C LEU A 4 17.65 -9.15 -8.37
N ALA A 5 16.78 -8.64 -9.24
CA ALA A 5 16.82 -8.92 -10.68
C ALA A 5 18.18 -8.53 -11.29
N TYR A 6 18.69 -7.34 -10.98
CA TYR A 6 20.01 -6.90 -11.42
C TYR A 6 21.12 -7.81 -10.89
N ARG A 7 21.13 -8.10 -9.58
CA ARG A 7 22.14 -8.99 -8.97
C ARG A 7 22.10 -10.42 -9.52
N THR A 8 20.91 -10.94 -9.84
CA THR A 8 20.76 -12.26 -10.44
C THR A 8 21.43 -12.29 -11.81
N ARG A 9 21.14 -11.30 -12.65
CA ARG A 9 21.74 -11.17 -13.99
C ARG A 9 23.26 -10.99 -13.94
N ASP A 10 23.77 -10.22 -12.98
CA ASP A 10 25.20 -9.97 -12.85
C ASP A 10 25.97 -11.20 -12.32
N ARG A 11 25.32 -12.04 -11.51
CA ARG A 11 25.94 -13.25 -10.92
C ARG A 11 25.80 -14.49 -11.78
N ASP A 12 24.70 -14.62 -12.52
CA ASP A 12 24.41 -15.76 -13.38
C ASP A 12 23.90 -15.24 -14.74
N PRO A 13 24.82 -14.96 -15.69
CA PRO A 13 24.46 -14.41 -17.01
C PRO A 13 23.53 -15.31 -17.83
N ASP A 14 23.51 -16.61 -17.53
CA ASP A 14 22.64 -17.60 -18.19
C ASP A 14 21.23 -17.63 -17.58
N CYS A 15 21.00 -16.92 -16.47
CA CYS A 15 19.69 -16.83 -15.82
C CYS A 15 18.82 -15.74 -16.46
N SER A 16 17.73 -16.14 -17.11
CA SER A 16 16.77 -15.22 -17.70
C SER A 16 15.89 -14.56 -16.62
N VAL A 17 15.64 -13.26 -16.72
CA VAL A 17 14.73 -12.55 -15.82
C VAL A 17 13.48 -12.13 -16.58
N PHE A 18 12.34 -12.65 -16.15
CA PHE A 18 11.02 -12.27 -16.65
C PHE A 18 10.33 -11.38 -15.63
N TRP A 19 9.71 -10.29 -16.08
CA TRP A 19 9.03 -9.33 -15.21
C TRP A 19 7.61 -9.08 -15.70
N ILE A 20 6.61 -9.42 -14.89
CA ILE A 20 5.20 -9.26 -15.21
C ILE A 20 4.57 -8.29 -14.21
N PRO A 21 4.04 -7.14 -14.67
CA PRO A 21 3.21 -6.27 -13.85
C PRO A 21 1.84 -6.93 -13.63
N CYS A 22 1.47 -7.16 -12.38
CA CYS A 22 0.24 -7.85 -11.98
C CYS A 22 -0.86 -6.87 -11.54
N THR A 23 -0.97 -5.72 -12.22
CA THR A 23 -1.92 -4.66 -11.87
C THR A 23 -3.33 -4.86 -12.43
N SER A 24 -3.47 -5.67 -13.48
CA SER A 24 -4.76 -6.11 -14.04
C SER A 24 -4.59 -7.31 -14.97
N HIS A 25 -5.66 -8.06 -15.24
CA HIS A 25 -5.66 -9.14 -16.24
C HIS A 25 -5.15 -8.67 -17.61
N ALA A 26 -5.59 -7.49 -18.07
CA ALA A 26 -5.20 -6.96 -19.38
C ALA A 26 -3.69 -6.70 -19.48
N ILE A 27 -3.07 -6.14 -18.43
CA ILE A 27 -1.62 -5.88 -18.41
C ILE A 27 -0.83 -7.18 -18.36
N ILE A 28 -1.30 -8.17 -17.58
CA ILE A 28 -0.68 -9.49 -17.51
C ILE A 28 -0.71 -10.17 -18.87
N GLU A 29 -1.88 -10.21 -19.52
CA GLU A 29 -2.06 -10.84 -20.84
C GLU A 29 -1.22 -10.15 -21.91
N GLN A 30 -1.21 -8.82 -21.94
CA GLN A 30 -0.37 -8.07 -22.86
C GLN A 30 1.12 -8.35 -22.64
N THR A 31 1.54 -8.49 -21.38
CA THR A 31 2.94 -8.78 -21.05
C THR A 31 3.32 -10.20 -21.45
N LEU A 32 2.47 -11.19 -21.16
CA LEU A 32 2.68 -12.57 -21.57
C LEU A 32 2.73 -12.72 -23.09
N LEU A 33 1.89 -12.01 -23.84
CA LEU A 33 1.94 -11.97 -25.30
C LEU A 33 3.28 -11.43 -25.82
N ARG A 34 3.83 -10.37 -25.21
CA ARG A 34 5.16 -9.88 -25.58
C ARG A 34 6.26 -10.89 -25.23
N MET A 35 6.10 -11.62 -24.13
CA MET A 35 7.03 -12.68 -23.74
C MET A 35 7.02 -13.82 -24.76
N THR A 36 5.85 -14.30 -25.18
CA THR A 36 5.76 -15.38 -26.19
C THR A 36 6.42 -14.97 -27.51
N GLN A 37 6.21 -13.73 -27.96
CA GLN A 37 6.85 -13.17 -29.16
C GLN A 37 8.37 -13.12 -29.02
N THR A 38 8.87 -12.65 -27.87
CA THR A 38 10.32 -12.57 -27.60
C THR A 38 10.97 -13.95 -27.54
N LEU A 39 10.25 -14.94 -27.00
CA LEU A 39 10.68 -16.34 -26.91
C LEU A 39 10.50 -17.12 -28.22
N GLY A 40 9.93 -16.51 -29.27
CA GLY A 40 9.65 -17.18 -30.55
C GLY A 40 8.59 -18.28 -30.45
N LEU A 41 7.69 -18.20 -29.47
CA LEU A 41 6.61 -19.16 -29.27
C LEU A 41 5.44 -18.84 -30.21
N PRO A 42 4.72 -19.86 -30.73
CA PRO A 42 3.63 -19.65 -31.70
C PRO A 42 2.49 -18.81 -31.11
N ASP A 43 1.88 -17.97 -31.95
CA ASP A 43 0.73 -17.13 -31.58
C ASP A 43 -0.50 -17.97 -31.22
N LYS A 44 -1.13 -17.63 -30.09
CA LYS A 44 -2.28 -18.34 -29.52
C LYS A 44 -3.30 -17.39 -28.89
N ASN A 45 -4.46 -17.89 -28.52
CA ASN A 45 -5.47 -17.10 -27.78
C ASN A 45 -5.01 -16.81 -26.32
N PRO A 46 -5.63 -15.85 -25.60
CA PRO A 46 -5.16 -15.42 -24.28
C PRO A 46 -5.07 -16.50 -23.19
N VAL A 47 -5.99 -17.46 -23.18
CA VAL A 47 -5.96 -18.59 -22.22
C VAL A 47 -4.77 -19.50 -22.52
N GLU A 48 -4.60 -19.82 -23.80
CA GLU A 48 -3.49 -20.65 -24.25
C GLU A 48 -2.12 -19.97 -24.08
N ILE A 49 -2.05 -18.63 -24.07
CA ILE A 49 -0.81 -17.87 -23.82
C ILE A 49 -0.29 -18.14 -22.40
N LYS A 50 -1.16 -18.12 -21.38
CA LYS A 50 -0.77 -18.39 -19.98
C LYS A 50 -0.21 -19.80 -19.83
N GLU A 51 -0.94 -20.80 -20.34
CA GLU A 51 -0.50 -22.20 -20.35
C GLU A 51 0.78 -22.41 -21.16
N GLN A 52 0.97 -21.66 -22.25
CA GLN A 52 2.15 -21.77 -23.09
C GLN A 52 3.40 -21.23 -22.40
N VAL A 53 3.29 -20.07 -21.73
CA VAL A 53 4.38 -19.53 -20.91
C VAL A 53 4.66 -20.46 -19.74
N GLN A 54 3.62 -20.95 -19.05
CA GLN A 54 3.76 -21.94 -17.98
C GLN A 54 4.51 -23.19 -18.48
N ARG A 55 4.05 -23.84 -19.56
CA ARG A 55 4.70 -25.02 -20.14
C ARG A 55 6.14 -24.76 -20.56
N TYR A 56 6.43 -23.59 -21.13
CA TYR A 56 7.79 -23.23 -21.52
C TYR A 56 8.70 -23.13 -20.29
N LEU A 57 8.30 -22.34 -19.28
CA LEU A 57 9.08 -22.12 -18.06
C LEU A 57 9.18 -23.36 -17.16
N SER A 58 8.20 -24.27 -17.22
CA SER A 58 8.30 -25.58 -16.55
C SER A 58 9.19 -26.59 -17.27
N SER A 59 9.58 -26.31 -18.53
CA SER A 59 10.43 -27.22 -19.31
C SER A 59 11.92 -26.96 -19.11
N GLU A 60 12.75 -27.99 -19.27
CA GLU A 60 14.22 -27.88 -19.23
C GLU A 60 14.78 -26.91 -20.29
N TYR A 61 14.06 -26.71 -21.40
CA TYR A 61 14.45 -25.78 -22.47
C TYR A 61 14.51 -24.32 -22.01
N SER A 62 13.82 -23.95 -20.93
CA SER A 62 13.84 -22.59 -20.38
C SER A 62 15.13 -22.25 -19.64
N GLY A 63 15.97 -23.24 -19.32
CA GLY A 63 17.17 -23.06 -18.53
C GLY A 63 16.86 -22.51 -17.13
N LYS A 64 17.78 -21.71 -16.59
CA LYS A 64 17.57 -21.02 -15.31
C LYS A 64 16.78 -19.74 -15.52
N TRP A 65 15.83 -19.47 -14.65
CA TRP A 65 15.06 -18.24 -14.73
C TRP A 65 14.57 -17.72 -13.39
N LEU A 66 14.35 -16.41 -13.34
CA LEU A 66 13.65 -15.69 -12.28
C LEU A 66 12.41 -15.03 -12.89
N LEU A 67 11.22 -15.43 -12.43
CA LEU A 67 9.95 -14.80 -12.78
C LEU A 67 9.53 -13.85 -11.66
N VAL A 68 9.47 -12.56 -11.95
CA VAL A 68 9.00 -11.52 -11.03
C VAL A 68 7.54 -11.17 -11.37
N LEU A 69 6.65 -11.40 -10.42
CA LEU A 69 5.23 -11.06 -10.46
C LEU A 69 5.03 -9.82 -9.57
N ASP A 70 5.04 -8.63 -10.17
CA ASP A 70 5.11 -7.35 -9.46
C ASP A 70 3.72 -6.76 -9.21
N ASN A 71 3.42 -6.37 -7.96
CA ASN A 71 2.12 -5.86 -7.50
C ASN A 71 1.00 -6.93 -7.52
N ALA A 72 1.31 -8.14 -7.08
CA ALA A 72 0.37 -9.23 -6.90
C ALA A 72 -0.54 -9.00 -5.67
N ASP A 73 -1.51 -8.09 -5.79
CA ASP A 73 -2.32 -7.61 -4.65
C ASP A 73 -3.78 -8.11 -4.64
N ASP A 74 -4.33 -8.41 -5.82
CA ASP A 74 -5.73 -8.75 -6.03
C ASP A 74 -5.98 -10.24 -5.73
N ALA A 75 -6.50 -10.54 -4.53
CA ALA A 75 -6.69 -11.92 -4.08
C ALA A 75 -7.68 -12.71 -4.95
N ASP A 76 -8.71 -12.04 -5.48
CA ASP A 76 -9.75 -12.68 -6.30
C ASP A 76 -9.12 -13.15 -7.63
N MET A 77 -8.32 -12.28 -8.25
CA MET A 77 -7.58 -12.60 -9.47
C MET A 77 -6.59 -13.76 -9.28
N TRP A 78 -5.94 -13.84 -8.11
CA TRP A 78 -4.91 -14.84 -7.85
C TRP A 78 -5.45 -16.21 -7.41
N LEU A 79 -6.52 -16.24 -6.62
CA LEU A 79 -6.95 -17.44 -5.88
C LEU A 79 -8.33 -17.98 -6.30
N GLU A 80 -9.25 -17.11 -6.71
CA GLU A 80 -10.63 -17.52 -7.00
C GLU A 80 -10.89 -17.60 -8.51
N GLY A 81 -10.12 -16.83 -9.30
CA GLY A 81 -10.45 -16.58 -10.69
C GLY A 81 -11.77 -15.82 -10.79
N ASN A 82 -12.34 -15.77 -11.98
CA ASN A 82 -13.69 -15.26 -12.20
C ASN A 82 -14.39 -16.10 -13.27
N SER A 83 -15.66 -15.79 -13.56
CA SER A 83 -16.45 -16.49 -14.59
C SER A 83 -15.84 -16.43 -16.00
N ILE A 84 -14.81 -15.60 -16.21
CA ILE A 84 -14.16 -15.31 -17.49
C ILE A 84 -12.74 -15.92 -17.55
N ALA A 85 -12.08 -16.13 -16.41
CA ALA A 85 -10.71 -16.65 -16.35
C ALA A 85 -10.45 -17.44 -15.05
N PRO A 86 -9.79 -18.62 -15.12
CA PRO A 86 -9.27 -19.34 -13.95
C PRO A 86 -8.28 -18.50 -13.12
N ALA A 87 -8.03 -18.96 -11.89
CA ALA A 87 -7.12 -18.32 -10.95
C ALA A 87 -5.70 -18.24 -11.54
N LEU A 88 -5.01 -17.12 -11.31
CA LEU A 88 -3.66 -16.97 -11.86
C LEU A 88 -2.64 -17.93 -11.25
N GLU A 89 -2.86 -18.39 -10.01
CA GLU A 89 -1.96 -19.35 -9.37
C GLU A 89 -1.89 -20.70 -10.12
N ASP A 90 -2.97 -21.09 -10.81
CA ASP A 90 -3.03 -22.32 -11.61
C ASP A 90 -2.06 -22.31 -12.79
N PHE A 91 -1.59 -21.13 -13.21
CA PHE A 91 -0.65 -20.94 -14.32
C PHE A 91 0.79 -20.71 -13.87
N LEU A 92 1.09 -20.89 -12.58
CA LEU A 92 2.45 -20.77 -12.11
C LEU A 92 3.32 -21.92 -12.67
N PRO A 93 4.52 -21.61 -13.20
CA PRO A 93 5.43 -22.64 -13.67
C PRO A 93 6.07 -23.41 -12.52
N GLU A 94 6.30 -24.69 -12.74
CA GLU A 94 6.99 -25.60 -11.81
C GLU A 94 8.32 -26.01 -12.43
N SER A 95 9.44 -25.66 -11.78
CA SER A 95 10.78 -25.96 -12.28
C SER A 95 11.80 -26.01 -11.15
N GLU A 96 12.72 -26.97 -11.20
CA GLU A 96 13.85 -27.04 -10.27
C GLU A 96 14.87 -25.90 -10.50
N HIS A 97 14.94 -25.39 -11.74
CA HIS A 97 15.87 -24.35 -12.18
C HIS A 97 15.23 -22.95 -12.23
N GLY A 98 13.92 -22.87 -11.99
CA GLY A 98 13.15 -21.63 -11.94
C GLY A 98 12.91 -21.12 -10.53
N ARG A 99 12.76 -19.80 -10.37
CA ARG A 99 12.31 -19.18 -9.12
C ARG A 99 11.23 -18.14 -9.42
N VAL A 100 10.17 -18.14 -8.64
CA VAL A 100 9.11 -17.12 -8.71
C VAL A 100 9.26 -16.16 -7.53
N LEU A 101 9.26 -14.86 -7.81
CA LEU A 101 9.24 -13.80 -6.82
C LEU A 101 7.97 -12.98 -6.97
N PHE A 102 7.17 -12.92 -5.92
CA PHE A 102 6.04 -11.99 -5.82
C PHE A 102 6.45 -10.71 -5.11
N THR A 103 5.97 -9.57 -5.57
CA THR A 103 5.86 -8.36 -4.73
C THR A 103 4.39 -8.11 -4.46
N SER A 104 4.04 -7.82 -3.20
CA SER A 104 2.66 -7.60 -2.80
C SER A 104 2.57 -6.68 -1.59
N ARG A 105 1.55 -5.84 -1.57
CA ARG A 105 1.08 -5.06 -0.43
C ARG A 105 0.14 -5.87 0.47
N ASN A 106 -0.38 -6.99 -0.01
CA ASN A 106 -1.36 -7.82 0.71
C ASN A 106 -0.65 -9.00 1.38
N ARG A 107 -0.30 -8.86 2.67
CA ARG A 107 0.37 -9.93 3.43
C ARG A 107 -0.44 -11.23 3.49
N LYS A 108 -1.78 -11.14 3.56
CA LYS A 108 -2.65 -12.34 3.58
C LYS A 108 -2.57 -13.12 2.28
N LEU A 109 -2.56 -12.42 1.14
CA LEU A 109 -2.36 -13.06 -0.16
C LEU A 109 -0.95 -13.64 -0.30
N ALA A 110 0.08 -12.91 0.12
CA ALA A 110 1.46 -13.40 0.10
C ALA A 110 1.63 -14.71 0.90
N MET A 111 0.97 -14.82 2.07
CA MET A 111 0.96 -16.06 2.86
C MET A 111 0.25 -17.21 2.16
N LYS A 112 -0.75 -16.96 1.32
CA LYS A 112 -1.41 -18.01 0.53
C LYS A 112 -0.55 -18.46 -0.65
N LEU A 113 0.05 -17.51 -1.38
CA LEU A 113 0.86 -17.79 -2.57
C LEU A 113 2.24 -18.39 -2.25
N ALA A 114 2.89 -17.95 -1.16
CA ALA A 114 4.28 -18.31 -0.84
C ALA A 114 4.44 -18.99 0.53
N SER A 115 3.34 -19.24 1.25
CA SER A 115 3.33 -19.89 2.58
C SER A 115 4.31 -19.21 3.55
N PHE A 116 5.40 -19.90 3.92
CA PHE A 116 6.39 -19.42 4.87
C PHE A 116 7.53 -18.60 4.23
N ASN A 117 7.59 -18.51 2.90
CA ASN A 117 8.65 -17.79 2.17
C ASN A 117 8.28 -16.31 1.95
N VAL A 118 7.75 -15.66 2.99
CA VAL A 118 7.33 -14.26 2.95
C VAL A 118 8.34 -13.40 3.69
N ILE A 119 8.90 -12.41 2.99
CA ILE A 119 9.84 -11.44 3.57
C ILE A 119 9.10 -10.13 3.79
N PRO A 120 8.78 -9.75 5.04
CA PRO A 120 8.20 -8.44 5.32
C PRO A 120 9.24 -7.35 5.02
N ILE A 121 8.80 -6.29 4.35
CA ILE A 121 9.63 -5.10 4.15
C ILE A 121 9.34 -4.15 5.32
N PRO A 122 10.32 -3.87 6.20
CA PRO A 122 10.12 -2.99 7.32
C PRO A 122 9.97 -1.54 6.86
N ASP A 123 9.34 -0.72 7.71
CA ASP A 123 9.32 0.72 7.52
C ASP A 123 10.75 1.28 7.50
N VAL A 124 10.95 2.33 6.72
CA VAL A 124 12.25 3.00 6.61
C VAL A 124 12.52 3.79 7.89
N ASP A 125 13.70 3.58 8.48
CA ASP A 125 14.12 4.33 9.66
C ASP A 125 14.47 5.79 9.33
N GLU A 126 14.59 6.63 10.38
CA GLU A 126 14.87 8.06 10.24
C GLU A 126 16.18 8.33 9.47
N GLN A 127 17.21 7.52 9.69
CA GLN A 127 18.51 7.71 9.06
C GLN A 127 18.42 7.42 7.55
N THR A 128 17.87 6.27 7.19
CA THR A 128 17.69 5.85 5.80
C THR A 128 16.77 6.82 5.06
N ALA A 129 15.72 7.33 5.71
CA ALA A 129 14.82 8.32 5.14
C ALA A 129 15.54 9.65 4.85
N ALA A 130 16.45 10.08 5.74
CA ALA A 130 17.30 11.24 5.51
C ALA A 130 18.26 10.99 4.34
N GLU A 131 18.91 9.83 4.28
CA GLU A 131 19.79 9.47 3.16
C GLU A 131 19.05 9.47 1.80
N ILE A 132 17.79 9.02 1.77
CA ILE A 132 16.94 9.09 0.58
C ILE A 132 16.70 10.55 0.17
N LEU A 133 16.27 11.41 1.11
CA LEU A 133 16.02 12.83 0.86
C LEU A 133 17.29 13.54 0.35
N GLU A 134 18.42 13.30 1.01
CA GLU A 134 19.71 13.89 0.65
C GLU A 134 20.15 13.48 -0.77
N ARG A 135 20.00 12.19 -1.09
CA ARG A 135 20.36 11.65 -2.40
C ARG A 135 19.51 12.22 -3.52
N ILE A 136 18.22 12.49 -3.29
CA ILE A 136 17.34 13.04 -4.33
C ILE A 136 17.62 14.52 -4.55
N LEU A 137 17.70 15.31 -3.48
CA LEU A 137 17.83 16.77 -3.62
C LEU A 137 19.19 17.19 -4.20
N CYS A 138 20.25 16.38 -4.03
CA CYS A 138 21.63 16.58 -4.52
C CYS A 138 22.33 17.87 -4.03
N ASN A 139 21.58 18.89 -3.60
CA ASN A 139 22.03 20.20 -3.20
C ASN A 139 22.03 20.33 -1.68
N LYS A 140 23.23 20.38 -1.08
CA LYS A 140 23.42 20.52 0.37
C LYS A 140 22.88 21.84 0.92
N ASP A 141 22.68 22.86 0.09
CA ASP A 141 22.13 24.14 0.54
C ASP A 141 20.65 24.04 0.93
N LEU A 142 19.90 23.10 0.33
CA LEU A 142 18.52 22.80 0.69
C LEU A 142 18.40 22.02 2.00
N LEU A 143 19.50 21.42 2.47
CA LEU A 143 19.56 20.51 3.62
C LEU A 143 20.23 21.14 4.85
N ARG A 144 20.52 22.44 4.82
CA ARG A 144 21.28 23.15 5.87
C ARG A 144 20.63 23.10 7.25
N ASP A 145 19.31 22.91 7.32
CA ASP A 145 18.56 22.82 8.56
C ASP A 145 18.10 21.37 8.83
N SER A 146 18.84 20.68 9.68
CA SER A 146 18.54 19.29 10.05
C SER A 146 17.22 19.14 10.81
N ALA A 147 16.76 20.17 11.53
CA ALA A 147 15.50 20.14 12.25
C ALA A 147 14.31 20.25 11.30
N VAL A 148 14.43 21.07 10.25
CA VAL A 148 13.45 21.17 9.16
C VAL A 148 13.36 19.85 8.41
N SER A 149 14.50 19.27 8.01
CA SER A 149 14.53 17.95 7.34
C SER A 149 13.86 16.86 8.19
N LYS A 150 14.20 16.78 9.48
CA LYS A 150 13.59 15.82 10.41
C LYS A 150 12.08 16.02 10.52
N THR A 151 11.62 17.27 10.63
CA THR A 151 10.19 17.59 10.70
C THR A 151 9.47 17.19 9.42
N LEU A 152 10.06 17.45 8.25
CA LEU A 152 9.52 17.03 6.96
C LEU A 152 9.41 15.51 6.85
N LEU A 153 10.47 14.78 7.21
CA LEU A 153 10.47 13.31 7.15
C LEU A 153 9.41 12.71 8.08
N GLN A 154 9.26 13.23 9.30
CA GLN A 154 8.16 12.87 10.20
C GLN A 154 6.79 13.16 9.57
N ARG A 155 6.66 14.31 8.88
CA ARG A 155 5.45 14.70 8.14
C ARG A 155 5.24 13.87 6.87
N LEU A 156 6.22 13.20 6.32
CA LEU A 156 6.05 12.24 5.23
C LEU A 156 5.98 10.80 5.73
N ALA A 157 5.93 10.62 7.06
CA ALA A 157 5.91 9.33 7.74
C ALA A 157 7.07 8.42 7.33
N PHE A 158 8.22 9.02 6.98
CA PHE A 158 9.40 8.33 6.47
C PHE A 158 9.15 7.46 5.23
N LEU A 159 8.02 7.65 4.54
CA LEU A 159 7.62 6.83 3.40
C LEU A 159 8.44 7.23 2.17
N PRO A 160 9.25 6.34 1.57
CA PRO A 160 10.11 6.69 0.44
C PRO A 160 9.35 7.31 -0.73
N LEU A 161 8.15 6.82 -1.03
CA LEU A 161 7.31 7.37 -2.09
C LEU A 161 6.92 8.83 -1.82
N ALA A 162 6.50 9.14 -0.59
CA ALA A 162 6.14 10.50 -0.19
C ALA A 162 7.35 11.43 -0.16
N ILE A 163 8.52 10.91 0.23
CA ILE A 163 9.79 11.65 0.20
C ILE A 163 10.18 11.99 -1.23
N THR A 164 10.12 11.01 -2.15
CA THR A 164 10.42 11.23 -3.57
C THR A 164 9.47 12.26 -4.18
N GLN A 165 8.17 12.14 -3.92
CA GLN A 165 7.15 13.09 -4.41
C GLN A 165 7.42 14.51 -3.91
N ALA A 166 7.61 14.68 -2.60
CA ALA A 166 7.93 15.98 -2.01
C ALA A 166 9.22 16.56 -2.60
N SER A 167 10.25 15.73 -2.76
CA SER A 167 11.54 16.16 -3.32
C SER A 167 11.40 16.58 -4.79
N ALA A 168 10.61 15.86 -5.58
CA ALA A 168 10.33 16.23 -6.96
C ALA A 168 9.64 17.61 -7.03
N TYR A 169 8.60 17.83 -6.22
CA TYR A 169 7.92 19.12 -6.13
C TYR A 169 8.87 20.26 -5.76
N ILE A 170 9.71 20.04 -4.74
CA ILE A 170 10.71 21.00 -4.28
C ILE A 170 11.66 21.39 -5.42
N LEU A 171 12.16 20.40 -6.16
CA LEU A 171 13.11 20.60 -7.26
C LEU A 171 12.46 21.29 -8.46
N GLU A 172 11.25 20.87 -8.85
CA GLU A 172 10.51 21.43 -9.99
C GLU A 172 10.13 22.90 -9.76
N ASN A 173 9.75 23.25 -8.53
CA ASN A 173 9.34 24.61 -8.17
C ASN A 173 10.50 25.48 -7.64
N GLY A 174 11.69 24.92 -7.46
CA GLY A 174 12.86 25.65 -6.96
C GLY A 174 12.70 26.24 -5.56
N ILE A 175 11.87 25.62 -4.71
CA ILE A 175 11.63 26.06 -3.32
C ILE A 175 12.57 25.34 -2.34
N ASN A 176 12.57 25.75 -1.07
CA ASN A 176 13.32 25.06 -0.01
C ASN A 176 12.41 24.22 0.89
N LEU A 177 13.01 23.39 1.76
CA LEU A 177 12.26 22.50 2.65
C LEU A 177 11.29 23.24 3.58
N SER A 178 11.68 24.41 4.08
CA SER A 178 10.84 25.21 4.96
C SER A 178 9.60 25.72 4.24
N ALA A 179 9.73 26.20 3.01
CA ALA A 179 8.61 26.63 2.18
C ALA A 179 7.65 25.46 1.88
N TYR A 180 8.19 24.29 1.52
CA TYR A 180 7.36 23.10 1.32
C TYR A 180 6.65 22.66 2.60
N LEU A 181 7.33 22.71 3.76
CA LEU A 181 6.72 22.39 5.05
C LEU A 181 5.56 23.31 5.39
N VAL A 182 5.62 24.59 5.02
CA VAL A 182 4.49 25.52 5.21
C VAL A 182 3.30 25.06 4.39
N LEU A 183 3.48 24.78 3.08
CA LEU A 183 2.41 24.27 2.21
C LEU A 183 1.79 22.98 2.76
N LEU A 184 2.61 22.09 3.33
CA LEU A 184 2.15 20.83 3.94
C LEU A 184 1.40 21.02 5.28
N GLN A 185 1.51 22.19 5.91
CA GLN A 185 0.98 22.48 7.26
C GLN A 185 -0.21 23.44 7.28
N GLU A 186 -0.52 24.14 6.18
CA GLU A 186 -1.60 25.12 6.13
C GLU A 186 -2.95 24.50 6.48
N GLN A 187 -3.44 23.57 5.66
CA GLN A 187 -4.65 22.80 5.91
C GLN A 187 -4.49 21.35 5.49
N GLU A 188 -5.35 20.47 6.03
CA GLU A 188 -5.39 19.06 5.59
C GLU A 188 -5.65 18.95 4.09
N GLN A 189 -6.41 19.89 3.51
CA GLN A 189 -6.73 19.91 2.08
C GLN A 189 -5.51 20.23 1.21
N ASP A 190 -4.65 21.15 1.67
CA ASP A 190 -3.42 21.53 0.95
C ASP A 190 -2.42 20.38 0.97
N ALA A 191 -2.28 19.71 2.12
CA ALA A 191 -1.49 18.47 2.22
C ALA A 191 -2.00 17.37 1.28
N VAL A 192 -3.33 17.25 1.14
CA VAL A 192 -3.96 16.31 0.20
C VAL A 192 -3.66 16.68 -1.25
N GLU A 193 -3.71 17.96 -1.60
CA GLU A 193 -3.40 18.45 -2.94
C GLU A 193 -1.96 18.09 -3.32
N LEU A 194 -1.00 18.44 -2.46
CA LEU A 194 0.42 18.09 -2.65
C LEU A 194 0.64 16.58 -2.76
N LEU A 195 -0.02 15.78 -1.91
CA LEU A 195 0.09 14.31 -1.92
C LEU A 195 -0.68 13.65 -3.09
N SER A 196 -1.54 14.41 -3.77
CA SER A 196 -2.26 13.99 -4.98
C SER A 196 -1.55 14.41 -6.26
N GLU A 197 -0.48 15.22 -6.17
CA GLU A 197 0.27 15.69 -7.32
C GLU A 197 1.04 14.56 -7.98
N ASP A 198 0.91 14.45 -9.30
CA ASP A 198 1.65 13.47 -10.08
C ASP A 198 3.06 14.01 -10.34
N PHE A 199 4.03 13.11 -10.34
CA PHE A 199 5.41 13.43 -10.63
C PHE A 199 5.98 12.39 -11.60
N ARG A 200 6.95 12.81 -12.40
CA ARG A 200 7.54 11.93 -13.40
C ARG A 200 8.50 10.94 -12.74
N ASP A 201 8.14 9.66 -12.70
CA ASP A 201 9.03 8.56 -12.33
C ASP A 201 9.30 7.65 -13.55
N PRO A 202 10.48 7.77 -14.21
CA PRO A 202 10.83 6.93 -15.36
C PRO A 202 10.89 5.43 -15.07
N GLY A 203 11.01 5.03 -13.80
CA GLY A 203 11.08 3.63 -13.38
C GLY A 203 9.71 2.94 -13.21
N ARG A 204 8.60 3.67 -13.36
CA ARG A 204 7.24 3.16 -13.11
C ARG A 204 6.46 2.92 -14.41
N TYR A 205 5.39 2.13 -14.28
CA TYR A 205 4.51 1.80 -15.40
C TYR A 205 3.80 3.05 -15.92
N LYS A 206 3.81 3.25 -17.25
CA LYS A 206 3.28 4.46 -17.90
C LYS A 206 1.80 4.75 -17.61
N ASP A 207 1.05 3.72 -17.23
CA ASP A 207 -0.40 3.81 -16.99
C ASP A 207 -0.75 3.99 -15.49
N LEU A 208 0.26 4.06 -14.60
CA LEU A 208 0.07 4.34 -13.18
C LEU A 208 0.44 5.80 -12.88
N GLN A 209 -0.51 6.54 -12.32
CA GLN A 209 -0.21 7.85 -11.72
C GLN A 209 0.51 7.63 -10.38
N ASN A 210 1.56 8.43 -10.13
CA ASN A 210 2.47 8.28 -9.01
C ASN A 210 2.09 8.95 -7.67
N PRO A 211 0.91 9.60 -7.48
CA PRO A 211 0.60 10.16 -6.17
C PRO A 211 0.52 9.11 -5.07
N VAL A 212 0.99 9.45 -3.87
CA VAL A 212 0.73 8.69 -2.63
C VAL A 212 -0.76 8.35 -2.50
N MET A 213 -1.63 9.30 -2.86
CA MET A 213 -3.09 9.12 -2.83
C MET A 213 -3.61 8.03 -3.79
N THR A 214 -3.01 7.90 -4.98
CA THR A 214 -3.37 6.86 -5.95
C THR A 214 -2.98 5.48 -5.44
N THR A 215 -1.78 5.35 -4.85
CA THR A 215 -1.32 4.07 -4.28
C THR A 215 -2.24 3.62 -3.14
N TRP A 216 -2.64 4.54 -2.26
CA TRP A 216 -3.62 4.28 -1.21
C TRP A 216 -4.98 3.85 -1.79
N LEU A 217 -5.48 4.57 -2.80
CA LEU A 217 -6.80 4.30 -3.39
C LEU A 217 -6.90 2.88 -3.97
N ILE A 218 -5.85 2.42 -4.66
CA ILE A 218 -5.80 1.07 -5.21
C ILE A 218 -5.91 0.02 -4.10
N SER A 219 -5.14 0.18 -3.01
CA SER A 219 -5.21 -0.73 -1.86
C SER A 219 -6.57 -0.64 -1.15
N PHE A 220 -7.13 0.55 -1.00
CA PHE A 220 -8.44 0.74 -0.37
C PHE A 220 -9.57 0.07 -1.17
N GLN A 221 -9.56 0.18 -2.50
CA GLN A 221 -10.54 -0.51 -3.36
C GLN A 221 -10.45 -2.04 -3.24
N GLN A 222 -9.24 -2.59 -3.03
CA GLN A 222 -9.07 -4.02 -2.77
C GLN A 222 -9.63 -4.42 -1.40
N ILE A 223 -9.36 -3.62 -0.36
CA ILE A 223 -9.91 -3.83 0.98
C ILE A 223 -11.45 -3.80 0.94
N GLN A 224 -12.03 -2.79 0.28
CA GLN A 224 -13.47 -2.61 0.19
C GLN A 224 -14.17 -3.79 -0.52
N ARG A 225 -13.57 -4.32 -1.58
CA ARG A 225 -14.07 -5.51 -2.28
C ARG A 225 -13.99 -6.76 -1.42
N GLN A 226 -12.86 -7.01 -0.77
CA GLN A 226 -12.63 -8.23 0.02
C GLN A 226 -13.39 -8.24 1.35
N ASN A 227 -13.51 -7.08 2.02
CA ASN A 227 -14.17 -6.99 3.32
C ASN A 227 -14.76 -5.58 3.54
N PRO A 228 -16.07 -5.38 3.27
CA PRO A 228 -16.74 -4.11 3.50
C PRO A 228 -16.64 -3.61 4.94
N LEU A 229 -16.65 -4.51 5.94
CA LEU A 229 -16.49 -4.14 7.34
C LEU A 229 -15.10 -3.53 7.62
N ALA A 230 -14.04 -4.00 6.95
CA ALA A 230 -12.71 -3.40 7.06
C ALA A 230 -12.71 -1.96 6.52
N ALA A 231 -13.39 -1.70 5.40
CA ALA A 231 -13.53 -0.35 4.86
C ALA A 231 -14.37 0.57 5.77
N ASP A 232 -15.41 0.02 6.42
CA ASP A 232 -16.20 0.71 7.42
C ASP A 232 -15.38 1.07 8.67
N TYR A 233 -14.56 0.14 9.18
CA TYR A 233 -13.63 0.43 10.27
C TYR A 233 -12.60 1.50 9.88
N LEU A 234 -12.09 1.48 8.65
CA LEU A 234 -11.19 2.52 8.17
C LEU A 234 -11.88 3.90 8.15
N SER A 235 -13.12 3.95 7.66
CA SER A 235 -13.92 5.18 7.61
C SER A 235 -14.26 5.70 9.01
N PHE A 236 -14.56 4.80 9.95
CA PHE A 236 -14.78 5.12 11.36
C PHE A 236 -13.52 5.72 11.99
N MET A 237 -12.38 5.02 11.87
CA MET A 237 -11.11 5.47 12.45
C MET A 237 -10.61 6.80 11.86
N ALA A 238 -10.96 7.11 10.61
CA ALA A 238 -10.67 8.38 9.95
C ALA A 238 -11.41 9.59 10.54
N CYS A 239 -12.42 9.36 11.39
CA CYS A 239 -13.20 10.40 12.05
C CYS A 239 -12.67 10.76 13.45
N ILE A 240 -11.78 9.94 14.01
CA ILE A 240 -11.26 10.10 15.38
C ILE A 240 -9.73 10.25 15.37
N SER A 241 -9.12 10.45 16.55
CA SER A 241 -7.65 10.43 16.66
C SER A 241 -7.06 9.13 16.07
N PRO A 242 -6.08 9.19 15.15
CA PRO A 242 -5.54 8.01 14.45
C PRO A 242 -4.60 7.15 15.31
N ARG A 243 -4.31 7.53 16.55
CA ARG A 243 -3.37 6.84 17.44
C ARG A 243 -4.06 6.32 18.68
N ASN A 244 -3.58 5.20 19.20
CA ASN A 244 -4.04 4.56 20.44
C ASN A 244 -5.55 4.28 20.46
N ILE A 245 -6.15 3.96 19.32
CA ILE A 245 -7.60 3.73 19.19
C ILE A 245 -7.97 2.45 19.96
N PRO A 246 -8.73 2.52 21.07
CA PRO A 246 -9.15 1.34 21.78
C PRO A 246 -10.07 0.50 20.89
N ARG A 247 -9.82 -0.81 20.78
CA ARG A 247 -10.64 -1.71 19.93
C ARG A 247 -12.13 -1.68 20.28
N ILE A 248 -12.44 -1.40 21.55
CA ILE A 248 -13.80 -1.28 22.07
C ILE A 248 -14.57 -0.06 21.52
N LEU A 249 -13.86 0.96 20.99
CA LEU A 249 -14.52 2.07 20.30
C LEU A 249 -15.00 1.71 18.90
N LEU A 250 -14.55 0.58 18.34
CA LEU A 250 -15.03 0.16 17.03
C LEU A 250 -16.44 -0.44 17.13
N PRO A 251 -17.31 -0.20 16.13
CA PRO A 251 -18.62 -0.82 16.08
C PRO A 251 -18.54 -2.35 16.16
N LEU A 252 -19.46 -2.93 16.95
CA LEU A 252 -19.58 -4.38 17.09
C LEU A 252 -19.97 -5.00 15.73
N ALA A 253 -19.22 -6.01 15.30
CA ALA A 253 -19.58 -6.86 14.17
C ALA A 253 -20.57 -7.95 14.60
N ALA A 254 -21.13 -8.69 13.63
CA ALA A 254 -22.02 -9.81 13.93
C ALA A 254 -21.28 -10.96 14.66
N SER A 255 -19.95 -11.04 14.54
CA SER A 255 -19.13 -12.01 15.25
C SER A 255 -17.72 -11.49 15.55
N ARG A 256 -17.08 -12.06 16.60
CA ARG A 256 -15.65 -11.82 16.90
C ARG A 256 -14.73 -12.20 15.75
N LYS A 257 -15.11 -13.21 14.96
CA LYS A 257 -14.36 -13.64 13.79
C LYS A 257 -14.33 -12.53 12.73
N GLU A 258 -15.47 -11.93 12.41
CA GLU A 258 -15.53 -10.85 11.41
C GLU A 258 -14.70 -9.63 11.81
N THR A 259 -14.74 -9.22 13.07
CA THR A 259 -13.86 -8.15 13.57
C THR A 259 -12.38 -8.52 13.40
N THR A 260 -12.01 -9.76 13.73
CA THR A 260 -10.63 -10.25 13.57
C THR A 260 -10.21 -10.29 12.11
N ASP A 261 -11.09 -10.76 11.21
CA ASP A 261 -10.82 -10.85 9.78
C ASP A 261 -10.68 -9.46 9.15
N ALA A 262 -11.54 -8.51 9.52
CA ALA A 262 -11.51 -7.13 9.06
C ALA A 262 -10.24 -6.39 9.52
N LEU A 263 -9.94 -6.41 10.83
CA LEU A 263 -8.72 -5.79 11.36
C LEU A 263 -7.46 -6.48 10.84
N GLY A 264 -7.49 -7.80 10.72
CA GLY A 264 -6.40 -8.56 10.12
C GLY A 264 -6.17 -8.22 8.65
N LEU A 265 -7.22 -7.82 7.90
CA LEU A 265 -7.08 -7.35 6.53
C LEU A 265 -6.46 -5.96 6.48
N LEU A 266 -6.89 -5.03 7.33
CA LEU A 266 -6.29 -3.69 7.42
C LEU A 266 -4.80 -3.76 7.78
N ASN A 267 -4.44 -4.63 8.73
CA ASN A 267 -3.05 -4.89 9.08
C ASN A 267 -2.28 -5.57 7.93
N ALA A 268 -2.92 -6.46 7.16
CA ALA A 268 -2.27 -7.11 6.02
C ALA A 268 -1.86 -6.15 4.91
N TYR A 269 -2.55 -5.01 4.77
CA TYR A 269 -2.20 -3.91 3.87
C TYR A 269 -1.36 -2.80 4.53
N SER A 270 -0.93 -2.99 5.79
CA SER A 270 -0.22 -1.98 6.59
C SER A 270 -0.99 -0.67 6.77
N PHE A 271 -2.32 -0.70 6.68
CA PHE A 271 -3.16 0.49 6.92
C PHE A 271 -3.29 0.79 8.41
N THR A 272 -3.20 -0.25 9.23
CA THR A 272 -3.23 -0.19 10.69
C THR A 272 -2.15 -1.06 11.30
N SER A 273 -1.64 -0.67 12.46
CA SER A 273 -0.82 -1.52 13.33
C SER A 273 -1.55 -1.83 14.64
N ASP A 274 -1.29 -3.03 15.15
CA ASP A 274 -1.78 -3.49 16.45
C ASP A 274 -0.72 -3.25 17.52
N HIS A 275 -1.09 -2.57 18.60
CA HIS A 275 -0.26 -2.35 19.79
C HIS A 275 -1.03 -2.78 21.03
N ASP A 276 -0.78 -4.01 21.49
CA ASP A 276 -1.45 -4.70 22.60
C ASP A 276 -2.99 -4.61 22.53
N THR A 277 -3.57 -3.58 23.14
CA THR A 277 -5.02 -3.35 23.26
C THR A 277 -5.55 -2.23 22.36
N SER A 278 -4.67 -1.57 21.60
CA SER A 278 -4.98 -0.39 20.80
C SER A 278 -4.57 -0.53 19.34
N LEU A 279 -5.29 0.16 18.48
CA LEU A 279 -5.07 0.23 17.05
C LEU A 279 -4.43 1.58 16.71
N HIS A 280 -3.54 1.58 15.74
CA HIS A 280 -2.97 2.81 15.19
C HIS A 280 -3.22 2.81 13.69
N MET A 281 -3.85 3.87 13.19
CA MET A 281 -3.98 4.14 11.78
C MET A 281 -2.76 4.92 11.30
N HIS A 282 -2.16 4.48 10.20
CA HIS A 282 -1.04 5.20 9.61
C HIS A 282 -1.47 6.62 9.18
N ARG A 283 -0.62 7.62 9.42
CA ARG A 283 -1.03 9.03 9.27
C ARG A 283 -1.46 9.40 7.85
N LEU A 284 -0.72 8.94 6.84
CA LEU A 284 -1.08 9.17 5.44
C LEU A 284 -2.34 8.40 5.04
N VAL A 285 -2.60 7.25 5.66
CA VAL A 285 -3.84 6.48 5.45
C VAL A 285 -5.02 7.23 6.04
N HIS A 286 -4.87 7.84 7.22
CA HIS A 286 -5.89 8.70 7.82
C HIS A 286 -6.24 9.89 6.92
N THR A 287 -5.24 10.65 6.46
CA THR A 287 -5.43 11.78 5.55
C THR A 287 -6.08 11.35 4.22
N ALA A 288 -5.61 10.25 3.63
CA ALA A 288 -6.16 9.73 2.38
C ALA A 288 -7.62 9.27 2.52
N THR A 289 -7.95 8.59 3.62
CA THR A 289 -9.31 8.12 3.90
C THR A 289 -10.27 9.31 4.06
N ARG A 290 -9.87 10.35 4.80
CA ARG A 290 -10.69 11.57 4.98
C ARG A 290 -10.91 12.30 3.66
N ASN A 291 -9.87 12.44 2.84
CA ASN A 291 -9.99 13.00 1.49
C ASN A 291 -10.98 12.21 0.65
N TRP A 292 -10.85 10.88 0.61
CA TRP A 292 -11.75 10.02 -0.13
C TRP A 292 -13.20 10.16 0.34
N LEU A 293 -13.44 10.17 1.65
CA LEU A 293 -14.76 10.39 2.22
C LEU A 293 -15.37 11.74 1.83
N ARG A 294 -14.56 12.82 1.78
CA ARG A 294 -15.01 14.14 1.35
C ARG A 294 -15.35 14.18 -0.13
N LYS A 295 -14.46 13.64 -0.99
CA LYS A 295 -14.69 13.55 -2.44
C LYS A 295 -15.95 12.75 -2.80
N ASN A 296 -16.28 11.75 -1.98
CA ASN A 296 -17.49 10.93 -2.16
C ASN A 296 -18.69 11.43 -1.35
N THR A 297 -18.63 12.62 -0.73
CA THR A 297 -19.71 13.22 0.10
C THR A 297 -20.15 12.37 1.30
N LEU A 298 -19.31 11.43 1.75
CA LEU A 298 -19.58 10.51 2.85
C LEU A 298 -19.04 11.02 4.20
N PHE A 299 -18.17 12.03 4.20
CA PHE A 299 -17.47 12.46 5.41
C PHE A 299 -18.42 12.91 6.54
N THR A 300 -19.41 13.77 6.23
CA THR A 300 -20.39 14.24 7.21
C THR A 300 -21.28 13.10 7.74
N TYR A 301 -21.61 12.13 6.89
CA TYR A 301 -22.35 10.94 7.30
C TYR A 301 -21.56 10.12 8.34
N TRP A 302 -20.28 9.89 8.07
CA TRP A 302 -19.42 9.14 8.99
C TRP A 302 -19.15 9.89 10.30
N ILE A 303 -18.91 11.20 10.27
CA ILE A 303 -18.75 12.01 11.49
C ILE A 303 -19.97 11.87 12.40
N ARG A 304 -21.19 11.96 11.86
CA ARG A 304 -22.43 11.78 12.64
C ARG A 304 -22.52 10.37 13.21
N LYS A 305 -22.36 9.35 12.36
CA LYS A 305 -22.41 7.94 12.77
C LYS A 305 -21.40 7.61 13.88
N VAL A 306 -20.19 8.16 13.79
CA VAL A 306 -19.13 7.97 14.78
C VAL A 306 -19.43 8.76 16.06
N SER A 307 -19.94 9.98 15.95
CA SER A 307 -20.36 10.79 17.10
C SER A 307 -21.44 10.11 17.92
N ASP A 308 -22.49 9.59 17.28
CA ASP A 308 -23.57 8.87 17.96
C ASP A 308 -23.00 7.63 18.68
N HIS A 309 -22.14 6.86 18.01
CA HIS A 309 -21.53 5.67 18.59
C HIS A 309 -20.60 5.97 19.78
N VAL A 310 -19.75 7.00 19.65
CA VAL A 310 -18.83 7.40 20.72
C VAL A 310 -19.62 7.96 21.90
N GLN A 311 -20.70 8.70 21.66
CA GLN A 311 -21.57 9.21 22.72
C GLN A 311 -22.20 8.08 23.55
N ASP A 312 -22.66 7.01 22.90
CA ASP A 312 -23.23 5.84 23.60
C ASP A 312 -22.19 5.08 24.45
N LEU A 313 -20.92 5.11 24.05
CA LEU A 313 -19.82 4.43 24.73
C LEU A 313 -19.09 5.31 25.76
N PHE A 314 -19.23 6.64 25.68
CA PHE A 314 -18.48 7.55 26.53
C PHE A 314 -18.96 7.41 27.99
N PRO A 315 -18.06 7.16 28.96
CA PRO A 315 -18.50 6.96 30.33
C PRO A 315 -19.08 8.23 30.94
N ASP A 316 -19.96 8.05 31.93
CA ASP A 316 -20.47 9.13 32.78
C ASP A 316 -19.36 9.89 33.51
N ASP A 317 -19.71 10.98 34.21
CA ASP A 317 -18.80 11.89 34.92
C ASP A 317 -18.25 11.33 36.25
N HIS A 318 -18.45 10.03 36.53
CA HIS A 318 -17.97 9.42 37.76
C HIS A 318 -16.43 9.23 37.74
N HIS A 319 -15.75 9.63 38.82
CA HIS A 319 -14.28 9.65 38.92
C HIS A 319 -13.59 8.29 38.71
N THR A 320 -14.33 7.18 38.88
CA THR A 320 -13.87 5.80 38.63
C THR A 320 -13.59 5.56 37.15
N ASN A 321 -14.22 6.32 36.25
CA ASN A 321 -14.03 6.25 34.80
C ASN A 321 -12.84 7.06 34.27
N ARG A 322 -12.04 7.67 35.15
CA ARG A 322 -10.91 8.54 34.76
C ARG A 322 -9.92 7.89 33.80
N ARG A 323 -9.71 6.58 33.89
CA ARG A 323 -8.88 5.84 32.93
C ARG A 323 -9.51 5.82 31.54
N LEU A 324 -10.78 5.45 31.45
CA LEU A 324 -11.52 5.43 30.18
C LEU A 324 -11.61 6.81 29.56
N TRP A 325 -11.80 7.88 30.34
CA TRP A 325 -11.76 9.24 29.78
C TRP A 325 -10.41 9.58 29.18
N ARG A 326 -9.29 9.22 29.82
CA ARG A 326 -7.96 9.48 29.25
C ARG A 326 -7.76 8.76 27.92
N GLU A 327 -8.32 7.56 27.79
CA GLU A 327 -8.25 6.77 26.56
C GLU A 327 -9.20 7.32 25.48
N TYR A 328 -10.43 7.73 25.83
CA TYR A 328 -11.48 8.07 24.85
C TYR A 328 -11.54 9.55 24.48
N LEU A 329 -11.13 10.45 25.39
CA LEU A 329 -11.24 11.90 25.19
C LEU A 329 -10.54 12.41 23.91
N PRO A 330 -9.32 11.95 23.53
CA PRO A 330 -8.70 12.36 22.27
C PRO A 330 -9.53 12.00 21.04
N HIS A 331 -10.32 10.92 21.10
CA HIS A 331 -11.18 10.49 20.01
C HIS A 331 -12.48 11.31 19.95
N ALA A 332 -13.08 11.60 21.11
CA ALA A 332 -14.26 12.46 21.19
C ALA A 332 -13.96 13.91 20.75
N LEU A 333 -12.82 14.47 21.17
CA LEU A 333 -12.41 15.82 20.78
C LEU A 333 -12.12 15.95 19.27
N ALA A 334 -11.80 14.86 18.59
CA ALA A 334 -11.57 14.89 17.14
C ALA A 334 -12.85 15.01 16.31
N LEU A 335 -14.02 14.86 16.93
CA LEU A 335 -15.35 14.93 16.30
C LEU A 335 -16.00 16.32 16.42
N ILE A 336 -15.43 17.20 17.25
CA ILE A 336 -15.84 18.58 17.49
C ILE A 336 -14.97 19.50 16.62
#